data_AF-A0A6N2L6M7-F1
#
_entry.id   AF-A0A6N2L6M7-F1
#
_cell.length_a   1.000
_cell.length_b   1.000
_cell.length_c   1.000
_cell.angle_alpha   90.00
_cell.angle_beta   90.00
_cell.angle_gamma   90.00
#
_symmetry.space_group_name_H-M   'P 1'
#
loop_
_entity.id
_entity.type
_entity.pdbx_description
1 polymer ?
#
loop_
_entity_poly.entity_id
_entity_poly.type
_entity_poly.pdbx_seq_one_letter_code
_entity_poly.pdbx_strand_id
1 'polypeptide(L)'
;MQSIPAKSFKKFMSISPQLSFLFQVHIYIHTHTRTSIILYYFLSFRISFYNVIGMARKGDYFLCFLNILTLLISMTIVVQISKTWEIITFYGNANCASFLRVPVFILGAALLIISVLGLMALFCRASPLHRVYLWAKLLLVIVLLGFTVFSSFVTDKGPRETDSGRDQSRLQDFSGWLQGHVVNENKWVRIKKCLIKTRVCQEYAQKLSALPSDVLLEMLIPAESGCCMPPSNCGYRFKNATFWDAPKSGLDSKGDECLSWKNGQENLCYNCETCKAGYLQEVRNVWKALNIFNTCFIIYLTLILAFGFLCLPIDQSRR
;
A
#
# COMPACT_ATOMS: atom_id res chain seq x y z
N MET A 1 -21.83 -15.84 43.14
CA MET A 1 -21.22 -14.59 43.68
C MET A 1 -20.34 -14.99 44.85
N GLN A 2 -19.06 -15.24 44.59
CA GLN A 2 -18.04 -15.51 45.61
C GLN A 2 -16.90 -14.51 45.36
N SER A 3 -16.73 -13.60 46.31
CA SER A 3 -15.73 -12.53 46.29
C SER A 3 -14.34 -13.11 46.56
N ILE A 4 -13.50 -13.11 45.54
CA ILE A 4 -12.07 -13.42 45.67
C ILE A 4 -11.41 -12.28 46.46
N PRO A 5 -10.64 -12.57 47.52
CA PRO A 5 -10.10 -11.54 48.40
C PRO A 5 -9.04 -10.68 47.67
N ALA A 6 -9.26 -9.37 47.63
CA ALA A 6 -8.44 -8.36 46.94
C ALA A 6 -6.94 -8.36 47.30
N LYS A 7 -6.55 -9.02 48.40
CA LYS A 7 -5.15 -9.19 48.81
C LYS A 7 -4.37 -10.19 47.95
N SER A 8 -5.03 -11.20 47.35
CA SER A 8 -4.35 -12.16 46.46
C SER A 8 -4.08 -11.58 45.07
N PHE A 9 -4.94 -10.67 44.62
CA PHE A 9 -4.79 -9.99 43.32
C PHE A 9 -3.62 -9.00 43.29
N LYS A 10 -3.40 -8.26 44.39
CA LYS A 10 -2.22 -7.38 44.54
C LYS A 10 -0.89 -8.14 44.55
N LYS A 11 -0.87 -9.38 45.06
CA LYS A 11 0.35 -10.21 45.09
C LYS A 11 0.65 -10.85 43.73
N PHE A 12 -0.38 -11.17 42.94
CA PHE A 12 -0.21 -11.65 41.55
C PHE A 12 0.21 -10.53 40.58
N MET A 13 -0.24 -9.29 40.83
CA MET A 13 0.13 -8.10 40.04
C MET A 13 1.58 -7.61 40.30
N SER A 14 2.24 -8.14 41.35
CA SER A 14 3.63 -7.81 41.71
C SER A 14 4.68 -8.72 41.04
N ILE A 15 4.27 -9.76 40.29
CA ILE A 15 5.18 -10.82 39.80
C ILE A 15 5.48 -10.71 38.29
N SER A 16 4.77 -9.87 37.53
CA SER A 16 5.17 -9.58 36.15
C SER A 16 4.61 -8.24 35.65
N PRO A 17 5.45 -7.24 35.38
CA PRO A 17 5.01 -5.97 34.78
C PRO A 17 4.44 -6.16 33.36
N GLN A 18 4.66 -7.31 32.73
CA GLN A 18 4.11 -7.63 31.40
C GLN A 18 2.62 -8.01 31.42
N LEU A 19 2.09 -8.52 32.54
CA LEU A 19 0.66 -8.87 32.65
C LEU A 19 -0.23 -7.64 32.91
N SER A 20 0.27 -6.65 33.66
CA SER A 20 -0.38 -5.34 33.82
C SER A 20 -0.50 -4.60 32.48
N PHE A 21 0.52 -4.72 31.63
CA PHE A 21 0.58 -4.13 30.31
C PHE A 21 -0.48 -4.72 29.36
N LEU A 22 -0.63 -6.05 29.32
CA LEU A 22 -1.65 -6.71 28.50
C LEU A 22 -3.09 -6.44 28.97
N PHE A 23 -3.30 -6.35 30.28
CA PHE A 23 -4.63 -6.05 30.85
C PHE A 23 -5.03 -4.58 30.64
N GLN A 24 -4.07 -3.66 30.66
CA GLN A 24 -4.29 -2.25 30.31
C GLN A 24 -4.50 -2.05 28.80
N VAL A 25 -3.79 -2.80 27.94
CA VAL A 25 -3.99 -2.78 26.47
C VAL A 25 -5.41 -3.19 26.07
N HIS A 26 -5.98 -4.22 26.73
CA HIS A 26 -7.33 -4.70 26.42
C HIS A 26 -8.44 -3.72 26.84
N ILE A 27 -8.31 -3.04 27.98
CA ILE A 27 -9.28 -2.04 28.46
C ILE A 27 -9.15 -0.71 27.67
N TYR A 28 -7.93 -0.37 27.23
CA TYR A 28 -7.60 0.89 26.55
C TYR A 28 -7.96 0.92 25.06
N ILE A 29 -7.95 -0.22 24.37
CA ILE A 29 -8.47 -0.35 22.99
C ILE A 29 -9.97 -0.01 22.93
N HIS A 30 -10.70 -0.23 24.03
CA HIS A 30 -12.15 -0.05 24.08
C HIS A 30 -12.60 1.41 24.36
N THR A 31 -11.70 2.34 24.75
CA THR A 31 -12.16 3.55 25.47
C THR A 31 -11.75 4.96 25.07
N HIS A 32 -10.90 5.32 24.09
CA HIS A 32 -10.99 6.64 23.40
C HIS A 32 -9.85 7.05 22.43
N THR A 33 -10.30 7.48 21.25
CA THR A 33 -9.88 8.57 20.35
C THR A 33 -8.56 9.35 20.56
N ARG A 34 -7.67 9.14 19.58
CA ARG A 34 -6.77 10.07 18.84
C ARG A 34 -5.68 10.90 19.56
N THR A 35 -5.90 11.52 20.72
CA THR A 35 -4.84 12.33 21.39
C THR A 35 -3.89 11.48 22.24
N SER A 36 -4.39 10.40 22.81
CA SER A 36 -3.65 9.55 23.73
C SER A 36 -2.65 8.61 23.04
N ILE A 37 -2.85 8.29 21.75
CA ILE A 37 -1.95 7.42 20.97
C ILE A 37 -0.57 8.09 20.77
N ILE A 38 -0.56 9.36 20.35
CA ILE A 38 0.67 10.11 20.10
C ILE A 38 1.41 10.35 21.43
N LEU A 39 0.69 10.70 22.50
CA LEU A 39 1.27 10.92 23.83
C LEU A 39 1.81 9.62 24.45
N TYR A 40 1.09 8.50 24.31
CA TYR A 40 1.51 7.16 24.71
C TYR A 40 2.76 6.68 23.97
N TYR A 41 2.86 6.96 22.66
CA TYR A 41 4.07 6.65 21.89
C TYR A 41 5.24 7.57 22.24
N PHE A 42 4.99 8.86 22.52
CA PHE A 42 6.01 9.78 23.03
C PHE A 42 6.55 9.34 24.40
N LEU A 43 5.66 8.86 25.28
CA LEU A 43 6.01 8.28 26.58
C LEU A 43 6.76 6.95 26.42
N SER A 44 6.33 6.06 25.52
CA SER A 44 7.04 4.81 25.21
C SER A 44 8.43 5.08 24.60
N PHE A 45 8.55 6.12 23.76
CA PHE A 45 9.81 6.55 23.17
C PHE A 45 10.75 7.15 24.23
N ARG A 46 10.22 7.94 25.17
CA ARG A 46 10.97 8.43 26.35
C ARG A 46 11.48 7.28 27.23
N ILE A 47 10.66 6.26 27.47
CA ILE A 47 11.05 5.08 28.28
C ILE A 47 12.15 4.28 27.58
N SER A 48 12.09 4.11 26.25
CA SER A 48 13.16 3.50 25.46
C SER A 48 14.48 4.28 25.57
N PHE A 49 14.44 5.62 25.52
CA PHE A 49 15.65 6.45 25.54
C PHE A 49 16.43 6.36 26.88
N TYR A 50 15.74 6.26 28.01
CA TYR A 50 16.40 6.08 29.32
C TYR A 50 17.13 4.73 29.45
N ASN A 51 16.63 3.68 28.79
CA ASN A 51 17.25 2.35 28.81
C ASN A 51 18.40 2.18 27.78
N VAL A 52 18.53 3.07 26.80
CA VAL A 52 19.64 3.07 25.81
C VAL A 52 20.99 3.30 26.49
N ILE A 53 21.02 4.00 27.63
CA ILE A 53 22.24 4.36 28.37
C ILE A 53 22.96 3.13 28.97
N GLY A 54 22.31 1.96 29.03
CA GLY A 54 22.88 0.71 29.53
C GLY A 54 23.44 -0.26 28.47
N MET A 55 23.57 0.13 27.19
CA MET A 55 23.97 -0.81 26.13
C MET A 55 25.50 -0.96 26.07
N ALA A 56 25.99 -2.21 26.17
CA ALA A 56 27.40 -2.53 26.42
C ALA A 56 28.27 -2.68 25.14
N ARG A 57 27.69 -2.85 23.95
CA ARG A 57 28.42 -2.99 22.67
C ARG A 57 27.93 -1.98 21.64
N LYS A 58 28.87 -1.39 20.88
CA LYS A 58 28.58 -0.41 19.79
C LYS A 58 27.56 -0.93 18.77
N GLY A 59 27.56 -2.24 18.48
CA GLY A 59 26.62 -2.88 17.55
C GLY A 59 25.16 -2.88 18.03
N ASP A 60 24.92 -2.90 19.34
CA ASP A 60 23.57 -2.92 19.89
C ASP A 60 22.89 -1.55 19.66
N TYR A 61 23.64 -0.43 19.74
CA TYR A 61 23.13 0.92 19.43
C TYR A 61 22.70 1.04 17.97
N PHE A 62 23.47 0.47 17.04
CA PHE A 62 23.13 0.48 15.61
C PHE A 62 21.84 -0.32 15.34
N LEU A 63 21.70 -1.51 15.92
CA LEU A 63 20.47 -2.30 15.83
C LEU A 63 19.27 -1.59 16.45
N CYS A 64 19.45 -0.89 17.57
CA CYS A 64 18.42 -0.07 18.20
C CYS A 64 17.96 1.05 17.25
N PHE A 65 18.90 1.80 16.69
CA PHE A 65 18.62 2.86 15.71
C PHE A 65 17.83 2.34 14.50
N LEU A 66 18.23 1.21 13.93
CA LEU A 66 17.53 0.63 12.77
C LEU A 66 16.12 0.14 13.12
N ASN A 67 15.91 -0.44 14.32
CA ASN A 67 14.56 -0.82 14.76
C ASN A 67 13.67 0.40 15.05
N ILE A 68 14.24 1.49 15.58
CA ILE A 68 13.53 2.77 15.72
C ILE A 68 13.14 3.32 14.34
N LEU A 69 14.06 3.31 13.38
CA LEU A 69 13.77 3.75 12.02
C LEU A 69 12.67 2.90 11.37
N THR A 70 12.75 1.57 11.51
CA THR A 70 11.71 0.64 11.02
C THR A 70 10.36 0.92 11.68
N LEU A 71 10.35 1.20 12.99
CA LEU A 71 9.15 1.57 13.73
C LEU A 71 8.53 2.86 13.15
N LEU A 72 9.33 3.91 12.93
CA LEU A 72 8.86 5.17 12.35
C LEU A 72 8.27 4.97 10.95
N ILE A 73 8.93 4.19 10.08
CA ILE A 73 8.43 3.86 8.74
C ILE A 73 7.12 3.06 8.84
N SER A 74 7.02 2.08 9.73
CA SER A 74 5.79 1.30 9.91
C SER A 74 4.62 2.16 10.39
N MET A 75 4.90 3.12 11.28
CA MET A 75 3.90 4.05 11.80
C MET A 75 3.38 4.99 10.71
N THR A 76 4.25 5.53 9.86
CA THR A 76 3.79 6.38 8.76
C THR A 76 2.89 5.59 7.80
N ILE A 77 3.24 4.35 7.46
CA ILE A 77 2.42 3.47 6.61
C ILE A 77 1.03 3.26 7.22
N VAL A 78 0.97 2.80 8.49
CA VAL A 78 -0.30 2.48 9.17
C VAL A 78 -1.17 3.74 9.34
N VAL A 79 -0.58 4.87 9.72
CA VAL A 79 -1.32 6.13 9.94
C VAL A 79 -1.88 6.68 8.64
N GLN A 80 -1.10 6.73 7.56
CA GLN A 80 -1.55 7.26 6.26
C GLN A 80 -2.71 6.43 5.70
N ILE A 81 -2.61 5.10 5.80
CA ILE A 81 -3.67 4.20 5.33
C ILE A 81 -4.93 4.31 6.19
N SER A 82 -4.78 4.39 7.52
CA SER A 82 -5.92 4.52 8.44
C SER A 82 -6.66 5.84 8.22
N LYS A 83 -5.94 6.94 8.01
CA LYS A 83 -6.54 8.24 7.66
C LYS A 83 -7.30 8.18 6.34
N THR A 84 -6.70 7.55 5.34
CA THR A 84 -7.32 7.42 4.01
C THR A 84 -8.58 6.53 4.06
N TRP A 85 -8.58 5.48 4.88
CA TRP A 85 -9.74 4.62 5.10
C TRP A 85 -10.93 5.40 5.68
N GLU A 86 -10.67 6.21 6.69
CA GLU A 86 -11.70 6.99 7.37
C GLU A 86 -12.29 8.08 6.47
N ILE A 87 -11.44 8.79 5.71
CA ILE A 87 -11.89 9.78 4.73
C ILE A 87 -12.82 9.13 3.68
N ILE A 88 -12.52 7.90 3.28
CA ILE A 88 -13.34 7.18 2.30
C ILE A 88 -14.68 6.74 2.88
N THR A 89 -14.71 6.28 4.14
CA THR A 89 -15.97 5.90 4.78
C THR A 89 -16.88 7.08 5.06
N PHE A 90 -16.32 8.26 5.35
CA PHE A 90 -17.09 9.46 5.70
C PHE A 90 -17.44 10.36 4.50
N TYR A 91 -16.52 10.54 3.56
CA TYR A 91 -16.69 11.46 2.42
C TYR A 91 -16.85 10.74 1.08
N GLY A 92 -16.63 9.42 1.03
CA GLY A 92 -16.85 8.62 -0.15
C GLY A 92 -15.87 8.85 -1.31
N ASN A 93 -14.81 9.65 -1.12
CA ASN A 93 -13.84 9.97 -2.17
C ASN A 93 -12.72 8.92 -2.18
N ALA A 94 -12.87 7.87 -3.00
CA ALA A 94 -12.03 6.68 -2.96
C ALA A 94 -11.06 6.59 -4.12
N ASN A 95 -9.79 6.29 -3.84
CA ASN A 95 -8.88 5.74 -4.86
C ASN A 95 -9.47 4.40 -5.35
N CYS A 96 -9.62 4.23 -6.66
CA CYS A 96 -10.25 3.04 -7.23
C CYS A 96 -9.43 1.76 -7.05
N ALA A 97 -8.15 1.87 -6.71
CA ALA A 97 -7.24 0.76 -6.39
C ALA A 97 -7.34 0.30 -4.92
N SER A 98 -8.55 0.11 -4.38
CA SER A 98 -8.74 -0.31 -2.98
C SER A 98 -8.13 -1.67 -2.65
N PHE A 99 -7.89 -2.52 -3.66
CA PHE A 99 -7.34 -3.87 -3.48
C PHE A 99 -5.87 -3.87 -3.00
N LEU A 100 -5.11 -2.80 -3.25
CA LEU A 100 -3.74 -2.65 -2.77
C LEU A 100 -3.65 -2.21 -1.30
N ARG A 101 -4.71 -1.60 -0.77
CA ARG A 101 -4.67 -0.99 0.57
C ARG A 101 -4.54 -2.01 1.69
N VAL A 102 -5.30 -3.10 1.62
CA VAL A 102 -5.35 -4.12 2.68
C VAL A 102 -4.00 -4.85 2.82
N PRO A 103 -3.36 -5.34 1.74
CA PRO A 103 -2.02 -5.94 1.84
C PRO A 103 -0.97 -5.01 2.46
N VAL A 104 -0.96 -3.72 2.06
CA VAL A 104 0.00 -2.75 2.58
C VAL A 104 -0.25 -2.44 4.06
N PHE A 105 -1.51 -2.39 4.50
CA PHE A 105 -1.85 -2.24 5.91
C PHE A 105 -1.35 -3.41 6.76
N ILE A 106 -1.61 -4.65 6.31
CA ILE A 106 -1.16 -5.87 6.99
C ILE A 106 0.37 -5.87 7.10
N LEU A 107 1.08 -5.49 6.03
CA LEU A 107 2.54 -5.36 6.05
C LEU A 107 3.01 -4.31 7.06
N GLY A 108 2.39 -3.13 7.07
CA GLY A 108 2.70 -2.07 8.05
C GLY A 108 2.51 -2.53 9.49
N ALA A 109 1.42 -3.24 9.78
CA ALA A 109 1.15 -3.81 11.10
C ALA A 109 2.18 -4.87 11.51
N ALA A 110 2.55 -5.78 10.60
CA ALA A 110 3.58 -6.79 10.85
C ALA A 110 4.94 -6.15 11.16
N LEU A 111 5.32 -5.10 10.42
CA LEU A 111 6.56 -4.34 10.64
C LEU A 111 6.58 -3.64 12.00
N LEU A 112 5.45 -3.08 12.42
CA LEU A 112 5.31 -2.44 13.72
C LEU A 112 5.56 -3.46 14.84
N ILE A 113 4.91 -4.63 14.77
CA ILE A 113 5.07 -5.71 15.76
C ILE A 113 6.53 -6.18 15.82
N ILE A 114 7.14 -6.46 14.67
CA ILE A 114 8.54 -6.95 14.61
C ILE A 114 9.52 -5.89 15.15
N SER A 115 9.28 -4.60 14.89
CA SER A 115 10.14 -3.52 15.40
C SER A 115 10.07 -3.40 16.92
N VAL A 116 8.88 -3.53 17.51
CA VAL A 116 8.70 -3.57 18.97
C VAL A 116 9.40 -4.78 19.57
N LEU A 117 9.23 -5.98 18.98
CA LEU A 117 9.94 -7.18 19.42
C LEU A 117 11.46 -7.02 19.36
N GLY A 118 11.98 -6.36 18.31
CA GLY A 118 13.41 -6.06 18.16
C GLY A 118 13.94 -5.14 19.27
N LEU A 119 13.20 -4.08 19.61
CA LEU A 119 13.56 -3.19 20.72
C LEU A 119 13.50 -3.94 22.06
N MET A 120 12.44 -4.72 22.31
CA MET A 120 12.31 -5.52 23.53
C MET A 120 13.42 -6.56 23.67
N ALA A 121 13.83 -7.20 22.57
CA ALA A 121 14.95 -8.15 22.55
C ALA A 121 16.27 -7.49 23.00
N LEU A 122 16.53 -6.26 22.55
CA LEU A 122 17.72 -5.49 22.92
C LEU A 122 17.69 -5.05 24.39
N PHE A 123 16.54 -4.55 24.87
CA PHE A 123 16.42 -4.04 26.25
C PHE A 123 16.34 -5.13 27.31
N CYS A 124 15.62 -6.23 27.06
CA CYS A 124 15.48 -7.32 28.02
C CYS A 124 16.70 -8.26 28.06
N ARG A 125 17.66 -8.11 27.13
CA ARG A 125 18.83 -8.99 26.95
C ARG A 125 18.48 -10.49 27.00
N ALA A 126 17.27 -10.84 26.58
CA ALA A 126 16.76 -12.20 26.63
C ALA A 126 17.13 -12.94 25.34
N SER A 127 18.11 -13.84 25.40
CA SER A 127 18.55 -14.70 24.28
C SER A 127 17.41 -15.40 23.53
N PRO A 128 16.35 -15.96 24.17
CA PRO A 128 15.24 -16.55 23.42
C PRO A 128 14.44 -15.50 22.64
N LEU A 129 14.23 -14.30 23.19
CA LEU A 129 13.45 -13.23 22.55
C LEU A 129 14.17 -12.69 21.30
N HIS A 130 15.49 -12.54 21.36
CA HIS A 130 16.30 -12.14 20.19
C HIS A 130 16.23 -13.19 19.08
N ARG A 131 16.28 -14.49 19.42
CA ARG A 131 16.10 -15.58 18.44
C ARG A 131 14.73 -15.54 17.77
N VAL A 132 13.65 -15.35 18.55
CA VAL A 132 12.28 -15.22 18.00
C VAL A 132 12.18 -14.01 17.07
N TYR A 133 12.77 -12.87 17.45
CA TYR A 133 12.81 -11.67 16.60
C TYR A 133 13.52 -11.94 15.26
N LEU A 134 14.68 -12.59 15.25
CA LEU A 134 15.41 -12.90 14.02
C LEU A 134 14.63 -13.88 13.13
N TRP A 135 14.02 -14.92 13.70
CA TRP A 135 13.17 -15.85 12.94
C TRP A 135 11.94 -15.16 12.35
N ALA A 136 11.25 -14.33 13.14
CA ALA A 136 10.11 -13.55 12.64
C ALA A 136 10.52 -12.61 11.49
N LYS A 137 11.69 -11.97 11.60
CA LYS A 137 12.24 -11.09 10.56
C LYS A 137 12.63 -11.86 9.30
N LEU A 138 13.24 -13.05 9.44
CA LEU A 138 13.56 -13.93 8.32
C LEU A 138 12.28 -14.37 7.57
N LEU A 139 11.24 -14.80 8.31
CA LEU A 139 9.95 -15.16 7.70
C LEU A 139 9.33 -13.99 6.94
N LEU A 140 9.39 -12.77 7.49
CA LEU A 140 8.93 -11.58 6.80
C LEU A 140 9.69 -11.35 5.49
N VAL A 141 11.02 -11.47 5.49
CA VAL A 141 11.83 -11.32 4.28
C VAL A 141 11.44 -12.35 3.22
N ILE A 142 11.21 -13.62 3.61
CA ILE A 142 10.75 -14.67 2.69
C ILE A 142 9.39 -14.32 2.08
N VAL A 143 8.43 -13.87 2.90
CA VAL A 143 7.10 -13.45 2.42
C VAL A 143 7.21 -12.28 1.45
N LEU A 144 8.02 -11.27 1.77
CA LEU A 144 8.23 -10.11 0.89
C LEU A 144 8.90 -10.48 -0.43
N LEU A 145 9.87 -11.40 -0.40
CA LEU A 145 10.50 -11.94 -1.61
C LEU A 145 9.47 -12.68 -2.48
N GLY A 146 8.68 -13.58 -1.89
CA GLY A 146 7.62 -14.30 -2.61
C GLY A 146 6.61 -13.35 -3.24
N PHE A 147 6.20 -12.30 -2.51
CA PHE A 147 5.33 -11.26 -3.05
C PHE A 147 5.97 -10.49 -4.21
N THR A 148 7.24 -10.09 -4.10
CA THR A 148 7.96 -9.42 -5.19
C THR A 148 8.03 -10.29 -6.44
N VAL A 149 8.36 -11.58 -6.32
CA VAL A 149 8.41 -12.50 -7.47
C VAL A 149 7.05 -12.62 -8.13
N PHE A 150 6.00 -12.85 -7.33
CA PHE A 150 4.62 -12.92 -7.83
C PHE A 150 4.19 -11.63 -8.53
N SER A 151 4.47 -10.48 -7.91
CA SER A 151 4.13 -9.17 -8.44
C SER A 151 4.88 -8.87 -9.76
N SER A 152 6.16 -9.23 -9.84
CA SER A 152 6.93 -9.14 -11.08
C SER A 152 6.33 -10.02 -12.18
N PHE A 153 5.94 -11.27 -11.88
CA PHE A 153 5.28 -12.14 -12.85
C PHE A 153 3.95 -11.56 -13.37
N VAL A 154 3.14 -10.97 -12.48
CA VAL A 154 1.86 -10.35 -12.86
C VAL A 154 2.06 -9.09 -13.71
N THR A 155 3.14 -8.35 -13.49
CA THR A 155 3.42 -7.05 -14.15
C THR A 155 4.37 -7.13 -15.35
N ASP A 156 4.93 -8.31 -15.62
CA ASP A 156 5.89 -8.54 -16.71
C ASP A 156 5.28 -8.18 -18.06
N LYS A 157 4.10 -8.75 -18.37
CA LYS A 157 3.35 -8.46 -19.59
C LYS A 157 2.65 -7.10 -19.52
N GLY A 158 2.86 -6.29 -20.56
CA GLY A 158 2.11 -5.08 -20.81
C GLY A 158 2.73 -4.23 -21.93
N PRO A 159 2.07 -3.13 -22.30
CA PRO A 159 2.58 -2.16 -23.28
C PRO A 159 4.00 -1.69 -22.95
N ARG A 160 4.78 -1.38 -23.99
CA ARG A 160 6.14 -0.83 -23.84
C ARG A 160 6.04 0.62 -23.37
N GLU A 161 6.95 1.03 -22.49
CA GLU A 161 7.00 2.40 -21.94
C GLU A 161 7.38 3.46 -22.99
N THR A 162 7.77 3.04 -24.20
CA THR A 162 8.14 3.91 -25.34
C THR A 162 6.96 4.33 -26.20
N ASP A 163 5.80 3.74 -26.02
CA ASP A 163 4.59 4.17 -26.69
C ASP A 163 4.21 5.52 -26.08
N SER A 164 4.32 6.57 -26.91
CA SER A 164 3.94 7.94 -26.53
C SER A 164 2.57 7.90 -25.83
N GLY A 165 2.28 8.75 -24.84
CA GLY A 165 0.98 8.77 -24.12
C GLY A 165 -0.27 8.86 -25.01
N ARG A 166 -0.08 9.02 -26.32
CA ARG A 166 -1.02 8.93 -27.43
C ARG A 166 -1.48 7.49 -27.75
N ASP A 167 -0.63 6.49 -27.55
CA ASP A 167 -0.91 5.11 -27.92
C ASP A 167 -1.71 4.42 -26.79
N GLN A 168 -2.99 4.22 -27.08
CA GLN A 168 -3.90 3.54 -26.17
C GLN A 168 -3.50 2.06 -26.03
N SER A 169 -3.22 1.66 -24.79
CA SER A 169 -2.90 0.28 -24.44
C SER A 169 -4.03 -0.67 -24.82
N ARG A 170 -3.70 -1.86 -25.34
CA ARG A 170 -4.70 -2.91 -25.60
C ARG A 170 -4.83 -3.81 -24.39
N LEU A 171 -6.05 -4.30 -24.15
CA LEU A 171 -6.32 -5.15 -22.99
C LEU A 171 -5.55 -6.48 -23.06
N GLN A 172 -5.34 -6.99 -24.27
CA GLN A 172 -4.66 -8.25 -24.57
C GLN A 172 -3.16 -8.23 -24.23
N ASP A 173 -2.55 -7.06 -24.10
CA ASP A 173 -1.11 -6.92 -23.81
C ASP A 173 -0.78 -7.25 -22.35
N PHE A 174 -1.77 -7.27 -21.47
CA PHE A 174 -1.59 -7.51 -20.03
C PHE A 174 -1.63 -8.99 -19.66
N SER A 175 -1.09 -9.36 -18.49
CA SER A 175 -1.14 -10.74 -18.01
C SER A 175 -2.58 -11.22 -17.78
N GLY A 176 -2.84 -12.50 -18.09
CA GLY A 176 -4.17 -13.09 -17.89
C GLY A 176 -4.63 -13.05 -16.42
N TRP A 177 -3.69 -13.06 -15.47
CA TRP A 177 -4.00 -12.87 -14.06
C TRP A 177 -4.59 -11.48 -13.80
N LEU A 178 -3.96 -10.42 -14.32
CA LEU A 178 -4.39 -9.04 -14.12
C LEU A 178 -5.74 -8.78 -14.79
N GLN A 179 -5.91 -9.28 -16.02
CA GLN A 179 -7.19 -9.25 -16.73
C GLN A 179 -8.31 -9.92 -15.91
N GLY A 180 -8.08 -11.16 -15.46
CA GLY A 180 -9.08 -11.95 -14.73
C GLY A 180 -9.35 -11.49 -13.29
N HIS A 181 -8.41 -10.82 -12.63
CA HIS A 181 -8.56 -10.40 -11.22
C HIS A 181 -8.96 -8.96 -11.02
N VAL A 182 -8.67 -8.07 -11.97
CA VAL A 182 -8.95 -6.63 -11.86
C VAL A 182 -10.14 -6.21 -12.72
N VAL A 183 -10.19 -6.63 -13.99
CA VAL A 183 -11.21 -6.17 -14.96
C VAL A 183 -12.28 -7.21 -15.30
N ASN A 184 -12.39 -8.25 -14.48
CA ASN A 184 -13.54 -9.17 -14.51
C ASN A 184 -14.85 -8.39 -14.33
N GLU A 185 -15.89 -8.76 -15.08
CA GLU A 185 -17.17 -8.03 -15.17
C GLU A 185 -17.73 -7.62 -13.80
N ASN A 186 -17.77 -8.54 -12.84
CA ASN A 186 -18.31 -8.28 -11.50
C ASN A 186 -17.49 -7.27 -10.68
N LYS A 187 -16.17 -7.24 -10.89
CA LYS A 187 -15.26 -6.32 -10.19
C LYS A 187 -15.18 -4.97 -10.91
N TRP A 188 -15.21 -4.99 -12.24
CA TRP A 188 -15.17 -3.80 -13.07
C TRP A 188 -16.32 -2.85 -12.79
N VAL A 189 -17.53 -3.35 -12.51
CA VAL A 189 -18.68 -2.51 -12.12
C VAL A 189 -18.35 -1.60 -10.93
N ARG A 190 -17.58 -2.09 -9.94
CA ARG A 190 -17.16 -1.28 -8.78
C ARG A 190 -16.10 -0.24 -9.17
N ILE A 191 -15.14 -0.63 -10.00
CA ILE A 191 -14.07 0.25 -10.49
C ILE A 191 -14.65 1.36 -11.35
N LYS A 192 -15.51 1.04 -12.31
CA LYS A 192 -16.25 2.00 -13.13
C LYS A 192 -17.02 3.01 -12.28
N LYS A 193 -17.82 2.54 -11.32
CA LYS A 193 -18.55 3.43 -10.39
C LYS A 193 -17.60 4.36 -9.65
N CYS A 194 -16.43 3.86 -9.25
CA CYS A 194 -15.41 4.68 -8.62
C CYS A 194 -14.85 5.73 -9.58
N LEU A 195 -14.44 5.37 -10.81
CA LEU A 195 -13.88 6.29 -11.80
C LEU A 195 -14.85 7.45 -12.14
N ILE A 196 -16.14 7.14 -12.25
CA ILE A 196 -17.19 8.14 -12.46
C ILE A 196 -17.31 9.05 -11.23
N LYS A 197 -17.34 8.46 -10.02
CA LYS A 197 -17.49 9.21 -8.76
C LYS A 197 -16.31 10.13 -8.48
N THR A 198 -15.09 9.68 -8.78
CA THR A 198 -13.87 10.49 -8.63
C THR A 198 -13.67 11.47 -9.77
N ARG A 199 -14.61 11.53 -10.74
CA ARG A 199 -14.64 12.56 -11.79
C ARG A 199 -13.36 12.64 -12.62
N VAL A 200 -12.69 11.50 -12.84
CA VAL A 200 -11.40 11.43 -13.55
C VAL A 200 -11.45 12.17 -14.90
N CYS A 201 -12.52 11.96 -15.67
CA CYS A 201 -12.67 12.61 -16.97
C CYS A 201 -13.09 14.09 -16.91
N GLN A 202 -13.76 14.53 -15.83
CA GLN A 202 -14.02 15.95 -15.64
C GLN A 202 -12.74 16.69 -15.24
N GLU A 203 -11.92 16.11 -14.38
CA GLU A 203 -10.59 16.67 -14.04
C GLU A 203 -9.70 16.73 -15.28
N TYR A 204 -9.70 15.68 -16.10
CA TYR A 204 -9.02 15.69 -17.39
C TYR A 204 -9.52 16.82 -18.32
N ALA A 205 -10.83 17.00 -18.46
CA ALA A 205 -11.40 18.07 -19.27
C ALA A 205 -11.02 19.46 -18.76
N GLN A 206 -10.89 19.64 -17.45
CA GLN A 206 -10.39 20.89 -16.84
C GLN A 206 -8.91 21.11 -17.17
N LYS A 207 -8.05 20.09 -17.04
CA LYS A 207 -6.63 20.17 -17.44
C LYS A 207 -6.49 20.55 -18.91
N LEU A 208 -7.29 19.94 -19.79
CA LEU A 208 -7.31 20.23 -21.22
C LEU A 208 -7.78 21.65 -21.56
N SER A 209 -8.60 22.25 -20.71
CA SER A 209 -9.02 23.64 -20.88
C SER A 209 -7.99 24.65 -20.34
N ALA A 210 -7.12 24.23 -19.43
CA ALA A 210 -6.13 25.07 -18.76
C ALA A 210 -4.73 25.02 -19.42
N LEU A 211 -4.40 23.91 -20.09
CA LEU A 211 -3.08 23.66 -20.65
C LEU A 211 -3.12 23.56 -22.19
N PRO A 212 -2.04 23.98 -22.87
CA PRO A 212 -1.83 23.65 -24.28
C PRO A 212 -1.91 22.15 -24.54
N SER A 213 -2.52 21.74 -25.66
CA SER A 213 -2.79 20.32 -25.96
C SER A 213 -1.54 19.46 -26.13
N ASP A 214 -0.43 20.06 -26.56
CA ASP A 214 0.90 19.46 -26.65
C ASP A 214 1.47 19.13 -25.26
N VAL A 215 1.39 20.07 -24.32
CA VAL A 215 1.83 19.89 -22.93
C VAL A 215 0.98 18.85 -22.21
N LEU A 216 -0.34 18.86 -22.44
CA LEU A 216 -1.23 17.89 -21.82
C LEU A 216 -0.96 16.46 -22.28
N LEU A 217 -0.62 16.27 -23.56
CA LEU A 217 -0.37 14.95 -24.13
C LEU A 217 0.82 14.24 -23.47
N GLU A 218 1.80 15.02 -22.96
CA GLU A 218 2.95 14.50 -22.23
C GLU A 218 2.62 14.14 -20.76
N MET A 219 1.57 14.74 -20.18
CA MET A 219 1.16 14.54 -18.78
C MET A 219 -0.01 13.55 -18.63
N LEU A 220 -0.37 12.87 -19.71
CA LEU A 220 -1.55 12.03 -19.78
C LEU A 220 -1.42 10.78 -18.91
N ILE A 221 -2.37 10.58 -18.01
CA ILE A 221 -2.43 9.34 -17.22
C ILE A 221 -3.09 8.25 -18.09
N PRO A 222 -2.62 6.99 -18.07
CA PRO A 222 -3.18 5.92 -18.91
C PRO A 222 -4.71 5.72 -18.77
N ALA A 223 -5.26 5.92 -17.57
CA ALA A 223 -6.70 5.86 -17.36
C ALA A 223 -7.46 7.03 -18.00
N GLU A 224 -6.87 8.23 -18.05
CA GLU A 224 -7.46 9.37 -18.76
C GLU A 224 -7.52 9.09 -20.26
N SER A 225 -6.46 8.53 -20.83
CA SER A 225 -6.42 8.23 -22.26
C SER A 225 -7.30 7.08 -22.70
N GLY A 226 -7.48 6.08 -21.84
CA GLY A 226 -8.36 4.95 -22.12
C GLY A 226 -9.85 5.22 -21.89
N CYS A 227 -10.20 6.06 -20.90
CA CYS A 227 -11.60 6.25 -20.49
C CYS A 227 -12.22 7.57 -20.94
N CYS A 228 -11.40 8.61 -21.12
CA CYS A 228 -11.87 9.99 -21.36
C CYS A 228 -11.71 10.44 -22.82
N MET A 229 -11.14 9.58 -23.67
CA MET A 229 -11.03 9.79 -25.10
C MET A 229 -11.63 8.61 -25.87
N PRO A 230 -12.21 8.84 -27.06
CA PRO A 230 -12.67 7.75 -27.92
C PRO A 230 -11.49 6.89 -28.36
N PRO A 231 -11.73 5.60 -28.71
CA PRO A 231 -10.67 4.76 -29.25
C PRO A 231 -10.10 5.33 -30.55
N SER A 232 -8.77 5.30 -30.68
CA SER A 232 -8.05 5.96 -31.79
C SER A 232 -8.42 5.42 -33.18
N ASN A 233 -8.75 4.13 -33.28
CA ASN A 233 -9.18 3.48 -34.52
C ASN A 233 -10.55 3.99 -35.03
N CYS A 234 -11.41 4.49 -34.15
CA CYS A 234 -12.76 4.94 -34.50
C CYS A 234 -12.75 6.19 -35.41
N GLY A 235 -11.71 7.03 -35.34
CA GLY A 235 -11.59 8.23 -36.19
C GLY A 235 -12.55 9.37 -35.80
N TYR A 236 -12.93 9.44 -34.53
CA TYR A 236 -13.60 10.61 -33.98
C TYR A 236 -12.74 11.86 -34.13
N ARG A 237 -13.37 13.01 -34.39
CA ARG A 237 -12.67 14.29 -34.52
C ARG A 237 -12.84 15.10 -33.24
N PHE A 238 -11.73 15.52 -32.66
CA PHE A 238 -11.73 16.40 -31.49
C PHE A 238 -12.39 17.74 -31.83
N LYS A 239 -13.34 18.19 -30.99
CA LYS A 239 -13.96 19.51 -31.10
C LYS A 239 -13.65 20.38 -29.90
N ASN A 240 -13.94 19.87 -28.71
CA ASN A 240 -13.64 20.53 -27.45
C ASN A 240 -13.45 19.48 -26.34
N ALA A 241 -13.07 19.93 -25.13
CA ALA A 241 -12.75 19.04 -24.01
C ALA A 241 -13.86 18.05 -23.60
N THR A 242 -15.12 18.36 -23.93
CA THR A 242 -16.29 17.54 -23.60
C THR A 242 -16.93 16.87 -24.81
N PHE A 243 -16.44 17.14 -26.03
CA PHE A 243 -17.17 16.79 -27.25
C PHE A 243 -16.25 16.33 -28.38
N TRP A 244 -16.61 15.16 -28.94
CA TRP A 244 -16.00 14.54 -30.10
C TRP A 244 -17.05 14.31 -31.19
N ASP A 245 -16.72 14.67 -32.43
CA ASP A 245 -17.57 14.46 -33.61
C ASP A 245 -17.38 13.05 -34.16
N ALA A 246 -18.48 12.35 -34.41
CA ALA A 246 -18.45 11.07 -35.11
C ALA A 246 -18.00 11.24 -36.58
N PRO A 247 -17.26 10.26 -37.14
CA PRO A 247 -16.86 10.29 -38.54
C PRO A 247 -18.08 10.15 -39.47
N LYS A 248 -18.09 10.92 -40.56
CA LYS A 248 -19.17 10.86 -41.58
C LYS A 248 -19.20 9.54 -42.36
N SER A 249 -18.11 8.78 -42.35
CA SER A 249 -17.95 7.51 -43.07
C SER A 249 -18.62 6.31 -42.40
N GLY A 250 -19.29 6.51 -41.26
CA GLY A 250 -19.87 5.42 -40.45
C GLY A 250 -18.90 4.84 -39.43
N LEU A 251 -19.44 4.27 -38.35
CA LEU A 251 -18.72 3.69 -37.21
C LEU A 251 -18.77 2.14 -37.19
N ASP A 252 -19.77 1.54 -37.84
CA ASP A 252 -20.02 0.08 -37.80
C ASP A 252 -18.85 -0.76 -38.33
N SER A 253 -18.09 -0.23 -39.30
CA SER A 253 -16.92 -0.91 -39.87
C SER A 253 -15.65 -0.85 -39.00
N LYS A 254 -15.70 -0.13 -37.88
CA LYS A 254 -14.54 0.13 -37.02
C LYS A 254 -14.58 -0.56 -35.65
N GLY A 255 -15.63 -1.36 -35.41
CA GLY A 255 -15.80 -2.22 -34.24
C GLY A 255 -16.82 -1.69 -33.23
N ASP A 256 -17.36 -2.62 -32.43
CA ASP A 256 -18.48 -2.37 -31.49
C ASP A 256 -18.14 -1.34 -30.39
N GLU A 257 -16.86 -1.21 -30.04
CA GLU A 257 -16.39 -0.24 -29.04
C GLU A 257 -16.58 1.21 -29.52
N CYS A 258 -16.49 1.44 -30.83
CA CYS A 258 -16.69 2.76 -31.42
C CYS A 258 -18.14 3.22 -31.26
N LEU A 259 -19.11 2.30 -31.34
CA LEU A 259 -20.53 2.60 -31.12
C LEU A 259 -20.86 2.82 -29.65
N SER A 260 -20.03 2.29 -28.75
CA SER A 260 -20.23 2.39 -27.30
C SER A 260 -19.79 3.74 -26.73
N TRP A 261 -19.03 4.55 -27.47
CA TRP A 261 -18.60 5.88 -27.06
C TRP A 261 -19.76 6.90 -26.98
N LYS A 262 -19.78 7.73 -25.94
CA LYS A 262 -20.72 8.86 -25.78
C LYS A 262 -20.01 10.08 -25.21
N ASN A 263 -20.44 11.28 -25.59
CA ASN A 263 -19.85 12.55 -25.10
C ASN A 263 -20.27 12.95 -23.66
N GLY A 264 -21.23 12.26 -23.05
CA GLY A 264 -21.65 12.58 -21.67
C GLY A 264 -20.61 12.11 -20.65
N GLN A 265 -20.08 13.02 -19.81
CA GLN A 265 -18.96 12.74 -18.88
C GLN A 265 -19.20 11.58 -17.89
N GLU A 266 -20.45 11.33 -17.53
CA GLU A 266 -20.84 10.20 -16.66
C GLU A 266 -21.13 8.91 -17.46
N ASN A 267 -21.24 9.02 -18.78
CA ASN A 267 -21.66 7.97 -19.71
C ASN A 267 -20.64 7.73 -20.85
N LEU A 268 -19.39 8.18 -20.67
CA LEU A 268 -18.24 7.89 -21.57
C LEU A 268 -18.03 6.38 -21.71
N CYS A 269 -17.06 5.96 -22.53
CA CYS A 269 -16.79 4.54 -22.73
C CYS A 269 -16.03 3.86 -21.58
N TYR A 270 -16.53 3.98 -20.36
CA TYR A 270 -16.03 3.27 -19.18
C TYR A 270 -16.17 1.74 -19.28
N ASN A 271 -16.85 1.20 -20.29
CA ASN A 271 -16.94 -0.24 -20.54
C ASN A 271 -16.05 -0.74 -21.67
N CYS A 272 -15.42 0.16 -22.45
CA CYS A 272 -14.47 -0.22 -23.50
C CYS A 272 -13.27 -0.95 -22.89
N GLU A 273 -12.73 -1.90 -23.64
CA GLU A 273 -11.45 -2.55 -23.45
C GLU A 273 -10.32 -1.53 -23.35
N THR A 274 -10.38 -0.44 -24.12
CA THR A 274 -9.42 0.67 -24.03
C THR A 274 -9.39 1.32 -22.65
N CYS A 275 -10.55 1.53 -22.01
CA CYS A 275 -10.63 2.08 -20.65
C CYS A 275 -10.15 1.07 -19.61
N LYS A 276 -10.54 -0.20 -19.75
CA LYS A 276 -10.03 -1.29 -18.90
C LYS A 276 -8.52 -1.41 -18.99
N ALA A 277 -7.96 -1.35 -20.20
CA ALA A 277 -6.52 -1.41 -20.46
C ALA A 277 -5.79 -0.21 -19.88
N GLY A 278 -6.32 1.01 -20.05
CA GLY A 278 -5.78 2.22 -19.42
C GLY A 278 -5.73 2.11 -17.89
N TYR A 279 -6.78 1.58 -17.27
CA TYR A 279 -6.79 1.31 -15.83
C TYR A 279 -5.78 0.22 -15.42
N LEU A 280 -5.65 -0.85 -16.22
CA LEU A 280 -4.65 -1.90 -15.96
C LEU A 280 -3.21 -1.38 -16.06
N GLN A 281 -2.93 -0.49 -17.00
CA GLN A 281 -1.62 0.15 -17.13
C GLN A 281 -1.29 0.97 -15.88
N GLU A 282 -2.25 1.73 -15.37
CA GLU A 282 -2.10 2.49 -14.12
C GLU A 282 -1.78 1.55 -12.94
N VAL A 283 -2.55 0.47 -12.80
CA VAL A 283 -2.31 -0.55 -11.77
C VAL A 283 -0.91 -1.16 -11.90
N ARG A 284 -0.49 -1.50 -13.12
CA ARG A 284 0.83 -2.07 -13.40
C ARG A 284 1.95 -1.12 -13.02
N ASN A 285 1.84 0.17 -13.35
CA ASN A 285 2.82 1.19 -12.99
C ASN A 285 2.96 1.33 -11.47
N VAL A 286 1.84 1.35 -10.75
CA VAL A 286 1.83 1.37 -9.28
C VAL A 286 2.49 0.11 -8.70
N TRP A 287 2.19 -1.08 -9.23
CA TRP A 287 2.80 -2.34 -8.78
C TRP A 287 4.31 -2.38 -9.02
N LYS A 288 4.78 -1.91 -10.19
CA LYS A 288 6.22 -1.78 -10.49
C LYS A 288 6.92 -0.86 -9.49
N ALA A 289 6.34 0.32 -9.22
CA ALA A 289 6.89 1.25 -8.22
C ALA A 289 6.93 0.62 -6.82
N LEU A 290 5.86 -0.09 -6.41
CA LEU A 290 5.81 -0.81 -5.14
C LEU A 290 6.85 -1.94 -5.08
N ASN A 291 7.11 -2.66 -6.18
CA ASN A 291 8.14 -3.69 -6.23
C ASN A 291 9.55 -3.11 -6.06
N ILE A 292 9.83 -1.96 -6.68
CA ILE A 292 11.11 -1.26 -6.50
C ILE A 292 11.29 -0.88 -5.03
N PHE A 293 10.29 -0.24 -4.43
CA PHE A 293 10.31 0.11 -3.01
C PHE A 293 10.48 -1.12 -2.12
N ASN A 294 9.72 -2.18 -2.37
CA ASN A 294 9.79 -3.43 -1.61
C ASN A 294 11.16 -4.11 -1.73
N THR A 295 11.80 -4.04 -2.91
CA THR A 295 13.14 -4.58 -3.15
C THR A 295 14.19 -3.84 -2.32
N CYS A 296 14.19 -2.50 -2.33
CA CYS A 296 15.05 -1.69 -1.46
C CYS A 296 14.84 -2.02 0.02
N PHE A 297 13.58 -2.24 0.40
CA PHE A 297 13.22 -2.56 1.77
C PHE A 297 13.65 -3.97 2.21
N ILE A 298 13.59 -4.97 1.31
CA ILE A 298 14.12 -6.32 1.55
C ILE A 298 15.63 -6.26 1.79
N ILE A 299 16.39 -5.48 1.00
CA ILE A 299 17.83 -5.30 1.20
C ILE A 299 18.09 -4.71 2.59
N TYR A 300 17.36 -3.66 2.96
CA TYR A 300 17.43 -3.05 4.29
C TYR A 300 17.14 -4.04 5.43
N LEU A 301 16.07 -4.83 5.33
CA LEU A 301 15.73 -5.83 6.36
C LEU A 301 16.78 -6.95 6.45
N THR A 302 17.35 -7.35 5.32
CA THR A 302 18.41 -8.36 5.23
C THR A 302 19.70 -7.88 5.89
N LEU A 303 20.05 -6.59 5.72
CA LEU A 303 21.17 -5.99 6.45
C LEU A 303 20.95 -6.06 7.96
N ILE A 304 19.77 -5.65 8.46
CA ILE A 304 19.47 -5.76 9.90
C ILE A 304 19.53 -7.21 10.37
N LEU A 305 19.03 -8.15 9.57
CA LEU A 305 19.06 -9.57 9.88
C LEU A 305 20.51 -10.07 10.01
N ALA A 306 21.38 -9.73 9.06
CA ALA A 306 22.80 -10.08 9.09
C ALA A 306 23.50 -9.52 10.34
N PHE A 307 23.33 -8.22 10.64
CA PHE A 307 23.87 -7.61 11.86
C PHE A 307 23.30 -8.25 13.13
N GLY A 308 21.99 -8.57 13.12
CA GLY A 308 21.32 -9.22 14.24
C GLY A 308 21.87 -10.61 14.55
N PHE A 309 22.26 -11.38 13.51
CA PHE A 309 22.96 -12.65 13.68
C PHE A 309 24.40 -12.48 14.16
N LEU A 310 25.13 -11.47 13.67
CA LEU A 310 26.50 -11.19 14.12
C LEU A 310 26.56 -10.74 15.60
N CYS A 311 25.54 -10.04 16.09
CA CYS A 311 25.48 -9.56 17.48
C CYS A 311 24.87 -10.57 18.47
N LEU A 312 24.40 -11.74 18.00
CA LEU A 312 23.86 -12.80 18.86
C LEU A 312 24.91 -13.18 19.92
N PRO A 313 24.56 -13.15 21.23
CA PRO A 313 25.42 -13.73 22.24
C PRO A 313 25.49 -15.23 21.99
N ILE A 314 26.66 -15.71 21.54
CA ILE A 314 26.95 -17.14 21.50
C ILE A 314 26.93 -17.61 22.96
N ASP A 315 25.99 -18.47 23.27
CA ASP A 315 25.86 -19.10 24.58
C ASP A 315 27.13 -19.93 24.82
N GLN A 316 28.14 -19.34 25.47
CA GLN A 316 29.38 -20.03 25.84
C GLN A 316 29.18 -21.01 27.02
N SER A 317 27.95 -21.19 27.51
CA SER A 317 27.64 -22.07 28.65
C SER A 317 27.65 -23.58 28.33
N ARG A 318 28.19 -23.99 27.17
CA ARG A 318 28.35 -25.40 26.79
C ARG A 318 29.78 -25.76 26.36
N ARG A 319 30.78 -25.23 27.07
CA ARG A 319 32.15 -25.73 27.05
C ARG A 319 32.65 -25.90 28.48
#